data_AF-A0A9D8IIM9-F1
#
_entry.id   AF-A0A9D8IIM9-F1
#
_cell.length_a   1.000
_cell.length_b   1.000
_cell.length_c   1.000
_cell.angle_alpha   90.00
_cell.angle_beta   90.00
_cell.angle_gamma   90.00
#
_symmetry.space_group_name_H-M   'P 1'
#
loop_
_entity.id
_entity.type
_entity.pdbx_description
1 polymer ?
#
loop_
_entity_poly.entity_id
_entity_poly.type
_entity_poly.pdbx_seq_one_letter_code
_entity_poly.pdbx_strand_id
1 'polypeptide(L)'
;MSDGLAASPGDEAGGSGYSRLSLLAVASFGLGALTAVGLALGFAVALLRDVSFLLPSSYLAIGLLPLGGFIFGWISLRSIEAAEGALSGRTLARAGLWASLGCMLVYGAYHGATLMAIQMRAEGFARMWLDLIADRKPEDLDTAFVYTLVPGSRPSLDGDRSDARAKLEIEYNQPGELTGFGPYSTFINSPLVQLLHLSLAKPVAVLRRVSEPNFVDNGYEMALEFDIETPEARFRLAAVIHAAMSNNLAPIRKWQVRQQAISSASGRDLPELLGPGKAHMLRVDMARRAALEFSESLDPRKRDFPRAYSLTVPGSRIPRVKPDDAAMAGFLRGINGADGSGFVTAKPPVFWASPEVREDFMTYLKAALDPDYLGPDFQWFAIPATPTFPAIEVAAGRARVRFPVKLMMLPRYVGAAELELSSPSDRADRKEAWLVEKLVLTSARLAPQSPELKNAPPDAMNAFLRKR
;
A
#
# COMPACT_ATOMS: atom_id res chain seq x y z
N MET A 1 -55.94 32.21 89.11
CA MET A 1 -56.31 30.92 89.73
C MET A 1 -57.37 30.34 88.83
N SER A 2 -57.20 29.23 88.15
CA SER A 2 -56.32 28.05 88.29
C SER A 2 -56.37 27.38 86.91
N ASP A 3 -55.27 27.14 86.22
CA ASP A 3 -54.29 26.06 86.37
C ASP A 3 -54.39 25.17 85.13
N GLY A 4 -53.23 24.92 84.53
CA GLY A 4 -53.08 24.15 83.33
C GLY A 4 -53.00 22.65 83.59
N LEU A 5 -53.25 21.89 82.54
CA LEU A 5 -52.91 20.48 82.43
C LEU A 5 -52.31 20.28 81.04
N ALA A 6 -50.99 20.13 81.05
CA ALA A 6 -50.15 19.87 79.89
C ALA A 6 -50.48 18.50 79.29
N ALA A 7 -50.76 18.48 77.98
CA ALA A 7 -50.82 17.27 77.20
C ALA A 7 -49.42 16.66 77.11
N SER A 8 -49.28 15.43 77.62
CA SER A 8 -48.06 14.64 77.56
C SER A 8 -47.77 14.26 76.09
N PRO A 9 -46.59 14.58 75.55
CA PRO A 9 -46.17 14.04 74.26
C PRO A 9 -45.93 12.54 74.44
N GLY A 10 -46.83 11.73 73.89
CA GLY A 10 -46.66 10.29 73.84
C GLY A 10 -45.46 9.94 72.97
N ASP A 11 -44.39 9.48 73.63
CA ASP A 11 -43.29 8.73 73.02
C ASP A 11 -43.83 7.42 72.43
N GLU A 12 -44.49 7.47 71.28
CA GLU A 12 -44.46 6.36 70.34
C GLU A 12 -43.09 6.36 69.68
N ALA A 13 -42.09 5.91 70.42
CA ALA A 13 -40.85 5.39 69.86
C ALA A 13 -41.22 4.10 69.10
N GLY A 14 -41.90 4.26 67.96
CA GLY A 14 -42.12 3.22 66.98
C GLY A 14 -40.75 2.72 66.57
N GLY A 15 -40.34 1.62 67.19
CA GLY A 15 -39.07 0.99 66.94
C GLY A 15 -38.99 0.74 65.45
N SER A 16 -38.19 1.56 64.75
CA SER A 16 -37.91 1.43 63.33
C SER A 16 -37.33 0.03 63.15
N GLY A 17 -38.21 -0.94 62.83
CA GLY A 17 -37.85 -2.32 62.62
C GLY A 17 -36.69 -2.36 61.64
N TYR A 18 -35.60 -2.98 62.05
CA TYR A 18 -34.38 -3.06 61.25
C TYR A 18 -34.71 -3.77 59.93
N SER A 19 -34.84 -3.00 58.85
CA SER A 19 -35.07 -3.54 57.51
C SER A 19 -33.75 -4.02 56.91
N ARG A 20 -33.71 -5.27 56.45
CA ARG A 20 -32.47 -5.83 55.89
C ARG A 20 -32.16 -5.14 54.56
N LEU A 21 -30.91 -4.69 54.41
CA LEU A 21 -30.44 -4.07 53.17
C LEU A 21 -30.32 -5.14 52.07
N SER A 22 -30.92 -4.90 50.90
CA SER A 22 -30.80 -5.80 49.76
C SER A 22 -29.36 -5.84 49.24
N LEU A 23 -28.69 -6.99 49.34
CA LEU A 23 -27.33 -7.19 48.82
C LEU A 23 -27.25 -6.94 47.31
N LEU A 24 -28.32 -7.23 46.56
CA LEU A 24 -28.40 -6.95 45.13
C LEU A 24 -28.46 -5.45 44.83
N ALA A 25 -29.10 -4.64 45.70
CA ALA A 25 -29.10 -3.18 45.56
C ALA A 25 -27.68 -2.61 45.73
N VAL A 26 -26.94 -3.11 46.74
CA VAL A 26 -25.55 -2.72 46.98
C VAL A 26 -24.65 -3.14 45.83
N ALA A 27 -24.79 -4.37 45.32
CA ALA A 27 -24.03 -4.87 44.18
C ALA A 27 -24.31 -4.06 42.91
N SER A 28 -25.57 -3.75 42.61
CA SER A 28 -25.96 -2.90 41.47
C SER A 28 -25.34 -1.51 41.54
N PHE A 29 -25.46 -0.84 42.69
CA PHE A 29 -24.85 0.48 42.88
C PHE A 29 -23.33 0.42 42.81
N GLY A 30 -22.70 -0.57 43.43
CA GLY A 30 -21.26 -0.77 43.39
C GLY A 30 -20.74 -0.95 41.95
N LEU A 31 -21.38 -1.81 41.16
CA LEU A 31 -21.02 -2.00 39.75
C LEU A 31 -21.27 -0.75 38.90
N GLY A 32 -22.40 -0.07 39.10
CA GLY A 32 -22.72 1.18 38.40
C GLY A 32 -21.73 2.29 38.71
N ALA A 33 -21.42 2.52 39.99
CA ALA A 33 -20.46 3.53 40.43
C ALA A 33 -19.04 3.21 39.96
N LEU A 34 -18.61 1.95 40.08
CA LEU A 34 -17.29 1.51 39.60
C LEU A 34 -17.14 1.71 38.09
N THR A 35 -18.18 1.35 37.31
CA THR A 35 -18.17 1.56 35.87
C THR A 35 -18.12 3.05 35.53
N ALA A 36 -18.92 3.88 36.20
CA ALA A 36 -18.94 5.33 35.98
C ALA A 36 -17.57 5.98 36.25
N VAL A 37 -16.95 5.64 37.39
CA VAL A 37 -15.61 6.15 37.74
C VAL A 37 -14.56 5.64 36.76
N GLY A 38 -14.60 4.36 36.38
CA GLY A 38 -13.67 3.77 35.42
C GLY A 38 -13.76 4.45 34.05
N LEU A 39 -14.97 4.68 33.54
CA LEU A 39 -15.19 5.42 32.29
C LEU A 39 -14.72 6.87 32.42
N ALA A 40 -15.07 7.58 33.49
CA ALA A 40 -14.66 8.96 33.70
C ALA A 40 -13.14 9.12 33.72
N LEU A 41 -12.43 8.24 34.45
CA LEU A 41 -10.97 8.21 34.47
C LEU A 41 -10.39 7.84 33.11
N GLY A 42 -10.96 6.86 32.42
CA GLY A 42 -10.55 6.46 31.07
C GLY A 42 -10.65 7.59 30.06
N PHE A 43 -11.79 8.29 30.04
CA PHE A 43 -12.00 9.48 29.23
C PHE A 43 -11.06 10.63 29.60
N ALA A 44 -10.82 10.88 30.89
CA ALA A 44 -9.87 11.90 31.32
C ALA A 44 -8.44 11.59 30.84
N VAL A 45 -7.98 10.33 30.98
CA VAL A 45 -6.66 9.91 30.48
C VAL A 45 -6.58 10.00 28.96
N ALA A 46 -7.64 9.61 28.25
CA ALA A 46 -7.70 9.66 26.79
C ALA A 46 -7.64 11.10 26.27
N LEU A 47 -8.36 12.02 26.93
CA LEU A 47 -8.33 13.45 26.63
C LEU A 47 -6.95 14.05 26.89
N LEU A 48 -6.28 13.69 27.99
CA LEU A 48 -4.93 14.18 28.31
C LEU A 48 -3.84 13.65 27.37
N ARG A 49 -4.12 12.56 26.63
CA ARG A 49 -3.16 11.92 25.72
C ARG A 49 -3.51 12.12 24.24
N ASP A 50 -4.57 12.86 23.92
CA ASP A 50 -5.09 13.03 22.56
C ASP A 50 -5.33 11.68 21.84
N VAL A 51 -5.78 10.67 22.58
CA VAL A 51 -6.16 9.35 22.05
C VAL A 51 -7.65 9.12 22.22
N SER A 52 -8.27 8.37 21.29
CA SER A 52 -9.67 7.99 21.47
C SER A 52 -9.76 6.81 22.45
N PHE A 53 -10.73 6.85 23.36
CA PHE A 53 -10.95 5.84 24.39
C PHE A 53 -11.76 4.65 23.84
N LEU A 54 -11.19 3.95 22.86
CA LEU A 54 -11.76 2.70 22.36
C LEU A 54 -11.17 1.54 23.16
N LEU A 55 -12.01 0.87 23.94
CA LEU A 55 -11.63 -0.36 24.61
C LEU A 55 -11.46 -1.44 23.54
N PRO A 56 -10.31 -2.14 23.47
CA PRO A 56 -10.15 -3.25 22.54
C PRO A 56 -11.27 -4.28 22.71
N SER A 57 -11.64 -4.98 21.63
CA SER A 57 -12.75 -5.95 21.66
C SER A 57 -12.55 -7.07 22.69
N SER A 58 -11.31 -7.38 23.07
CA SER A 58 -11.00 -8.28 24.20
C SER A 58 -11.53 -7.79 25.56
N TYR A 59 -11.73 -6.48 25.72
CA TYR A 59 -12.31 -5.86 26.90
C TYR A 59 -13.85 -5.76 26.85
N LEU A 60 -14.51 -6.42 25.89
CA LEU A 60 -15.96 -6.60 25.90
C LEU A 60 -16.47 -7.16 27.25
N ALA A 61 -15.65 -7.95 27.95
CA ALA A 61 -15.95 -8.43 29.30
C ALA A 61 -16.14 -7.28 30.32
N ILE A 62 -15.40 -6.18 30.21
CA ILE A 62 -15.61 -4.98 31.05
C ILE A 62 -16.93 -4.30 30.69
N GLY A 63 -17.30 -4.32 29.41
CA GLY A 63 -18.61 -3.87 28.94
C GLY A 63 -19.80 -4.64 29.54
N LEU A 64 -19.58 -5.85 30.07
CA LEU A 64 -20.61 -6.62 30.76
C LEU A 64 -20.87 -6.13 32.20
N LEU A 65 -19.96 -5.37 32.81
CA LEU A 65 -20.14 -4.82 34.17
C LEU A 65 -21.37 -3.89 34.28
N PRO A 66 -21.56 -2.87 33.41
CA PRO A 66 -22.78 -2.06 33.47
C PRO A 66 -24.03 -2.89 33.19
N LEU A 67 -23.96 -3.90 32.33
CA LEU A 67 -25.08 -4.81 32.08
C LEU A 67 -25.44 -5.61 33.34
N GLY A 68 -24.44 -6.15 34.04
CA GLY A 68 -24.64 -6.82 35.33
C GLY A 68 -25.23 -5.89 36.39
N GLY A 69 -24.70 -4.67 36.50
CA GLY A 69 -25.23 -3.64 37.40
C GLY A 69 -26.69 -3.26 37.11
N PHE A 70 -27.04 -3.17 35.83
CA PHE A 70 -28.41 -2.93 35.37
C PHE A 70 -29.34 -4.10 35.74
N ILE A 71 -28.95 -5.34 35.43
CA ILE A 71 -29.73 -6.55 35.73
C ILE A 71 -29.94 -6.69 37.24
N PHE A 72 -28.89 -6.54 38.06
CA PHE A 72 -29.03 -6.61 39.52
C PHE A 72 -29.89 -5.49 40.08
N GLY A 73 -29.80 -4.28 39.52
CA GLY A 73 -30.65 -3.17 39.91
C GLY A 73 -32.13 -3.47 39.64
N TRP A 74 -32.43 -4.00 38.46
CA TRP A 74 -33.78 -4.38 38.05
C TRP A 74 -34.36 -5.48 38.93
N ILE A 75 -33.61 -6.57 39.16
CA ILE A 75 -34.03 -7.69 40.02
C ILE A 75 -34.25 -7.20 41.45
N SER A 76 -33.36 -6.35 41.97
CA SER A 76 -33.47 -5.79 43.32
C SER A 76 -34.72 -4.90 43.48
N LEU A 77 -35.08 -4.11 42.48
CA LEU A 77 -36.31 -3.31 42.53
C LEU A 77 -37.56 -4.20 42.57
N ARG A 78 -37.59 -5.26 41.75
CA ARG A 78 -38.70 -6.23 41.76
C ARG A 78 -38.80 -6.99 43.08
N SER A 79 -37.68 -7.38 43.68
CA SER A 79 -37.68 -8.10 44.95
C SER A 79 -38.08 -7.20 46.12
N ILE A 80 -37.65 -5.93 46.14
CA ILE A 80 -38.04 -4.95 47.16
C ILE A 80 -39.55 -4.66 47.07
N GLU A 81 -40.09 -4.54 45.86
CA GLU A 81 -41.53 -4.35 45.65
C GLU A 81 -42.37 -5.56 46.10
N ALA A 82 -41.86 -6.78 45.89
CA ALA A 82 -42.52 -8.00 46.35
C ALA A 82 -42.41 -8.24 47.87
N ALA A 83 -41.43 -7.62 48.54
CA ALA A 83 -41.15 -7.85 49.96
C ALA A 83 -41.94 -6.95 50.93
N GLU A 84 -42.89 -6.15 50.44
CA GLU A 84 -43.83 -5.35 51.26
C GLU A 84 -43.18 -4.53 52.39
N GLY A 85 -41.97 -4.03 52.19
CA GLY A 85 -41.23 -3.23 53.18
C GLY A 85 -40.24 -3.99 54.06
N ALA A 86 -40.12 -5.31 53.92
CA ALA A 86 -39.11 -6.11 54.65
C ALA A 86 -37.66 -5.82 54.20
N LEU A 87 -37.47 -5.30 52.98
CA LEU A 87 -36.18 -4.96 52.40
C LEU A 87 -36.04 -3.45 52.17
N SER A 88 -34.91 -2.88 52.60
CA SER A 88 -34.52 -1.50 52.30
C SER A 88 -33.51 -1.44 51.15
N GLY A 89 -33.34 -0.25 50.56
CA GLY A 89 -32.38 -0.02 49.47
C GLY A 89 -32.97 0.36 48.11
N ARG A 90 -34.25 0.72 48.03
CA ARG A 90 -34.92 1.11 46.76
C ARG A 90 -34.19 2.26 46.05
N THR A 91 -33.79 3.29 46.79
CA THR A 91 -33.05 4.44 46.25
C THR A 91 -31.69 4.01 45.69
N LEU A 92 -31.00 3.12 46.39
CA LEU A 92 -29.70 2.61 45.99
C LEU A 92 -29.80 1.76 44.71
N ALA A 93 -30.79 0.87 44.63
CA ALA A 93 -31.06 0.07 43.44
C ALA A 93 -31.45 0.94 42.22
N ARG A 94 -32.26 1.99 42.41
CA ARG A 94 -32.57 2.96 41.35
C ARG A 94 -31.33 3.73 40.89
N ALA A 95 -30.53 4.23 41.83
CA ALA A 95 -29.31 4.96 41.51
C ALA A 95 -28.31 4.07 40.74
N GLY A 96 -28.10 2.82 41.19
CA GLY A 96 -27.26 1.85 40.49
C GLY A 96 -27.78 1.53 39.09
N LEU A 97 -29.09 1.26 38.94
CA LEU A 97 -29.71 1.01 37.65
C LEU A 97 -29.53 2.18 36.68
N TRP A 98 -29.83 3.41 37.12
CA TRP A 98 -29.69 4.61 36.28
C TRP A 98 -28.23 4.92 35.95
N ALA A 99 -27.31 4.74 36.89
CA ALA A 99 -25.87 4.91 36.66
C ALA A 99 -25.36 3.91 35.61
N SER A 100 -25.69 2.62 35.76
CA SER A 100 -25.33 1.57 34.81
C SER A 100 -25.92 1.81 33.42
N LEU A 101 -27.21 2.14 33.34
CA LEU A 101 -27.90 2.45 32.08
C LEU A 101 -27.29 3.68 31.40
N GLY A 102 -27.08 4.76 32.16
CA GLY A 102 -26.46 5.98 31.66
C GLY A 102 -25.05 5.74 31.11
N CYS A 103 -24.22 5.00 31.84
CA CYS A 103 -22.87 4.63 31.39
C CYS A 103 -22.91 3.79 30.10
N MET A 104 -23.79 2.79 30.04
CA MET A 104 -23.95 1.93 28.86
C MET A 104 -24.38 2.73 27.63
N LEU A 105 -25.37 3.63 27.77
CA LEU A 105 -25.87 4.46 26.68
C LEU A 105 -24.82 5.49 26.23
N VAL A 106 -24.17 6.19 27.17
CA VAL A 106 -23.15 7.20 26.84
C VAL A 106 -21.94 6.55 26.18
N TYR A 107 -21.41 5.48 26.76
CA TYR A 107 -20.26 4.79 26.18
C TYR A 107 -20.61 4.11 24.86
N GLY A 108 -21.78 3.48 24.76
CA GLY A 108 -22.26 2.86 23.52
C GLY A 108 -22.42 3.88 22.39
N ALA A 109 -23.01 5.06 22.68
CA ALA A 109 -23.14 6.15 21.72
C ALA A 109 -21.76 6.71 21.31
N TYR A 110 -20.86 6.95 22.27
CA TYR A 110 -19.49 7.39 22.00
C TYR A 110 -18.73 6.40 21.11
N HIS A 111 -18.78 5.11 21.47
CA HIS A 111 -18.11 4.02 20.76
C HIS A 111 -18.65 3.89 19.33
N GLY A 112 -19.97 3.84 19.16
CA GLY A 112 -20.61 3.76 17.84
C GLY A 112 -20.29 4.96 16.96
N ALA A 113 -20.38 6.18 17.50
CA ALA A 113 -20.07 7.40 16.76
C ALA A 113 -18.58 7.47 16.36
N THR A 114 -17.68 7.06 17.24
CA THR A 114 -16.24 7.03 16.97
C THR A 114 -15.91 6.00 15.89
N LEU A 115 -16.44 4.77 15.99
CA LEU A 115 -16.24 3.75 14.96
C LEU A 115 -16.75 4.21 13.59
N MET A 116 -17.98 4.74 13.52
CA MET A 116 -18.56 5.26 12.29
C MET A 116 -17.71 6.39 11.71
N ALA A 117 -17.25 7.34 12.53
CA ALA A 117 -16.42 8.44 12.08
C ALA A 117 -15.07 7.98 11.53
N ILE A 118 -14.42 7.00 12.17
CA ILE A 118 -13.16 6.44 11.69
C ILE A 118 -13.39 5.71 10.36
N GLN A 119 -14.43 4.87 10.27
CA GLN A 119 -14.77 4.12 9.04
C GLN A 119 -15.09 5.06 7.87
N MET A 120 -15.93 6.08 8.07
CA MET A 120 -16.27 7.05 7.03
C MET A 120 -15.04 7.81 6.52
N ARG A 121 -14.12 8.22 7.43
CA ARG A 121 -12.89 8.92 7.04
C ARG A 121 -11.91 8.00 6.31
N ALA A 122 -11.78 6.75 6.76
CA ALA A 122 -10.93 5.77 6.08
C ALA A 122 -11.46 5.44 4.69
N GLU A 123 -12.78 5.27 4.54
CA GLU A 123 -13.42 5.08 3.23
C GLU A 123 -13.19 6.29 2.31
N GLY A 124 -13.46 7.50 2.79
CA GLY A 124 -13.24 8.72 2.02
C GLY A 124 -11.79 8.86 1.56
N PHE A 125 -10.82 8.55 2.45
CA PHE A 125 -9.41 8.55 2.11
C PHE A 125 -9.05 7.47 1.09
N ALA A 126 -9.54 6.24 1.25
CA ALA A 126 -9.28 5.14 0.33
C ALA A 126 -9.84 5.42 -1.07
N ARG A 127 -11.06 6.00 -1.17
CA ARG A 127 -11.66 6.40 -2.45
C ARG A 127 -10.85 7.49 -3.14
N MET A 128 -10.46 8.54 -2.40
CA MET A 128 -9.58 9.58 -2.92
C MET A 128 -8.25 9.00 -3.45
N TRP A 129 -7.67 8.05 -2.72
CA TRP A 129 -6.44 7.39 -3.15
C TRP A 129 -6.64 6.53 -4.41
N LEU A 130 -7.77 5.82 -4.52
CA LEU A 130 -8.12 5.08 -5.74
C LEU A 130 -8.36 6.02 -6.93
N ASP A 131 -8.98 7.17 -6.69
CA ASP A 131 -9.19 8.21 -7.70
C ASP A 131 -7.85 8.75 -8.24
N LEU A 132 -6.88 9.01 -7.36
CA LEU A 132 -5.53 9.45 -7.77
C LEU A 132 -4.84 8.44 -8.70
N ILE A 133 -5.00 7.14 -8.45
CA ILE A 133 -4.44 6.11 -9.33
C ILE A 133 -5.20 6.08 -10.68
N ALA A 134 -6.52 6.22 -10.62
CA ALA A 134 -7.42 6.15 -11.77
C ALA A 134 -7.36 7.35 -12.72
N ASP A 135 -6.93 8.53 -12.24
CA ASP A 135 -6.93 9.79 -13.01
C ASP A 135 -5.84 9.83 -14.11
N ARG A 136 -4.95 8.83 -14.16
CA ARG A 136 -3.95 8.58 -15.23
C ARG A 136 -2.88 9.64 -15.41
N LYS A 137 -2.83 10.64 -14.53
CA LYS A 137 -1.75 11.62 -14.56
C LYS A 137 -0.54 11.08 -13.80
N PRO A 138 0.68 11.20 -14.35
CA PRO A 138 1.88 10.74 -13.66
C PRO A 138 2.05 11.34 -12.26
N GLU A 139 1.73 12.63 -12.10
CA GLU A 139 1.82 13.35 -10.82
C GLU A 139 0.81 12.84 -9.76
N ASP A 140 -0.36 12.36 -10.19
CA ASP A 140 -1.37 11.82 -9.29
C ASP A 140 -0.96 10.42 -8.81
N LEU A 141 -0.28 9.64 -9.67
CA LEU A 141 0.30 8.35 -9.30
C LEU A 141 1.45 8.51 -8.30
N ASP A 142 2.30 9.51 -8.49
CA ASP A 142 3.35 9.87 -7.54
C ASP A 142 2.77 10.29 -6.19
N THR A 143 1.69 11.08 -6.22
CA THR A 143 0.96 11.49 -5.02
C THR A 143 0.32 10.28 -4.32
N ALA A 144 -0.25 9.35 -5.07
CA ALA A 144 -0.80 8.10 -4.54
C ALA A 144 0.28 7.25 -3.85
N PHE A 145 1.50 7.21 -4.40
CA PHE A 145 2.64 6.57 -3.73
C PHE A 145 3.01 7.28 -2.42
N VAL A 146 3.06 8.61 -2.41
CA VAL A 146 3.36 9.37 -1.18
C VAL A 146 2.36 9.09 -0.06
N TYR A 147 1.09 8.84 -0.40
CA TYR A 147 0.09 8.39 0.56
C TYR A 147 0.32 6.97 1.11
N THR A 148 1.20 6.19 0.50
CA THR A 148 1.63 4.90 1.08
C THR A 148 2.73 5.05 2.14
N LEU A 149 3.42 6.20 2.15
CA LEU A 149 4.50 6.48 3.08
C LEU A 149 3.98 6.93 4.45
N VAL A 150 4.80 6.70 5.48
CA VAL A 150 4.54 7.15 6.86
C VAL A 150 4.37 8.66 6.89
N PRO A 151 3.30 9.23 7.49
CA PRO A 151 3.01 10.65 7.40
C PRO A 151 4.14 11.60 7.78
N GLY A 152 4.98 11.21 8.75
CA GLY A 152 6.13 12.00 9.18
C GLY A 152 7.33 11.97 8.22
N SER A 153 7.39 10.99 7.31
CA SER A 153 8.47 10.82 6.33
C SER A 153 8.06 11.23 4.91
N ARG A 154 6.83 11.73 4.71
CA ARG A 154 6.36 12.12 3.38
C ARG A 154 7.18 13.31 2.88
N PRO A 155 7.73 13.25 1.65
CA PRO A 155 8.32 14.43 1.04
C PRO A 155 7.22 15.47 0.83
N SER A 156 7.52 16.75 1.06
CA SER A 156 6.61 17.84 0.69
C SER A 156 6.54 17.90 -0.84
N LEU A 157 5.31 17.80 -1.36
CA LEU A 157 4.99 17.96 -2.77
C LEU A 157 4.54 19.39 -3.10
N ASP A 158 4.72 20.33 -2.17
CA ASP A 158 4.23 21.72 -2.31
C ASP A 158 5.10 22.56 -3.26
N GLY A 159 6.23 22.02 -3.75
CA GLY A 159 7.11 22.63 -4.74
C GLY A 159 6.75 22.28 -6.19
N ASP A 160 7.69 22.50 -7.11
CA ASP A 160 7.53 22.14 -8.52
C ASP A 160 7.26 20.64 -8.65
N ARG A 161 6.01 20.29 -9.03
CA ARG A 161 5.56 18.90 -9.14
C ARG A 161 6.35 18.12 -10.20
N SER A 162 7.00 18.81 -11.15
CA SER A 162 7.87 18.18 -12.13
C SER A 162 9.01 17.38 -11.49
N ASP A 163 9.44 17.79 -10.29
CA ASP A 163 10.58 17.21 -9.57
C ASP A 163 10.13 16.28 -8.43
N ALA A 164 8.84 15.96 -8.33
CA ALA A 164 8.35 15.04 -7.30
C ALA A 164 8.87 13.62 -7.56
N ARG A 165 8.63 13.12 -8.78
CA ARG A 165 9.07 11.79 -9.23
C ARG A 165 10.56 11.55 -9.00
N ALA A 166 11.34 12.59 -9.27
CA ALA A 166 12.78 12.65 -9.05
C ALA A 166 13.20 12.16 -7.68
N LYS A 167 12.64 12.82 -6.67
CA LYS A 167 12.93 12.62 -5.27
C LYS A 167 12.43 11.24 -4.86
N LEU A 168 11.26 10.85 -5.34
CA LEU A 168 10.69 9.53 -5.06
C LEU A 168 11.56 8.39 -5.58
N GLU A 169 12.09 8.50 -6.79
CA GLU A 169 12.98 7.49 -7.37
C GLU A 169 14.32 7.42 -6.63
N ILE A 170 14.93 8.57 -6.27
CA ILE A 170 16.21 8.61 -5.56
C ILE A 170 16.08 8.04 -4.13
N GLU A 171 15.06 8.47 -3.40
CA GLU A 171 14.88 8.14 -1.98
C GLU A 171 14.25 6.77 -1.77
N TYR A 172 13.23 6.41 -2.58
CA TYR A 172 12.38 5.25 -2.33
C TYR A 172 12.47 4.15 -3.38
N ASN A 173 13.38 4.24 -4.36
CA ASN A 173 13.63 3.15 -5.30
C ASN A 173 14.90 2.33 -4.99
N GLN A 174 15.46 2.47 -3.80
CA GLN A 174 16.58 1.65 -3.33
C GLN A 174 16.05 0.29 -2.86
N PRO A 175 16.40 -0.84 -3.50
CA PRO A 175 15.94 -2.15 -3.09
C PRO A 175 16.75 -2.60 -1.88
N GLY A 176 16.12 -3.36 -1.00
CA GLY A 176 16.84 -4.10 0.04
C GLY A 176 17.71 -5.22 -0.53
N GLU A 177 17.38 -5.70 -1.74
CA GLU A 177 18.05 -6.83 -2.40
C GLU A 177 18.72 -6.41 -3.73
N LEU A 178 19.83 -7.06 -4.10
CA LEU A 178 20.56 -6.79 -5.36
C LEU A 178 19.65 -6.79 -6.60
N THR A 179 18.73 -7.75 -6.67
CA THR A 179 17.84 -7.98 -7.81
C THR A 179 16.47 -7.33 -7.65
N GLY A 180 16.11 -6.85 -6.45
CA GLY A 180 14.81 -6.24 -6.17
C GLY A 180 14.58 -4.87 -6.83
N PHE A 181 13.31 -4.48 -6.88
CA PHE A 181 12.86 -3.10 -7.09
C PHE A 181 12.69 -2.41 -5.74
N GLY A 182 12.88 -1.09 -5.67
CA GLY A 182 12.56 -0.38 -4.44
C GLY A 182 11.05 -0.22 -4.24
N PRO A 183 10.61 0.26 -3.07
CA PRO A 183 9.20 0.50 -2.77
C PRO A 183 8.44 1.27 -3.86
N TYR A 184 9.01 2.34 -4.41
CA TYR A 184 8.35 3.15 -5.44
C TYR A 184 8.10 2.39 -6.74
N SER A 185 9.12 1.78 -7.34
CA SER A 185 8.91 0.96 -8.55
C SER A 185 8.06 -0.27 -8.26
N THR A 186 8.11 -0.86 -7.07
CA THR A 186 7.22 -1.97 -6.70
C THR A 186 5.77 -1.53 -6.67
N PHE A 187 5.48 -0.32 -6.18
CA PHE A 187 4.14 0.26 -6.18
C PHE A 187 3.63 0.50 -7.60
N ILE A 188 4.39 1.23 -8.42
CA ILE A 188 3.99 1.56 -9.81
C ILE A 188 3.82 0.30 -10.66
N ASN A 189 4.69 -0.70 -10.46
CA ASN A 189 4.62 -1.96 -11.20
C ASN A 189 3.68 -3.00 -10.59
N SER A 190 2.96 -2.65 -9.53
CA SER A 190 1.95 -3.54 -8.96
C SER A 190 0.85 -3.80 -9.99
N PRO A 191 0.50 -5.07 -10.29
CA PRO A 191 -0.54 -5.39 -11.27
C PRO A 191 -1.88 -4.68 -11.01
N LEU A 192 -2.25 -4.52 -9.75
CA LEU A 192 -3.50 -3.86 -9.34
C LEU A 192 -3.46 -2.35 -9.61
N VAL A 193 -2.32 -1.70 -9.33
CA VAL A 193 -2.11 -0.28 -9.61
C VAL A 193 -2.10 -0.04 -11.12
N GLN A 194 -1.43 -0.91 -11.88
CA GLN A 194 -1.39 -0.83 -13.34
C GLN A 194 -2.78 -1.04 -13.97
N LEU A 195 -3.57 -2.02 -13.49
CA LEU A 195 -4.94 -2.22 -13.96
C LEU A 195 -5.83 -0.99 -13.72
N LEU A 196 -5.70 -0.35 -12.56
CA LEU A 196 -6.45 0.88 -12.24
C LEU A 196 -6.00 2.06 -13.09
N HIS A 197 -4.69 2.25 -13.23
CA HIS A 197 -4.09 3.38 -13.93
C HIS A 197 -4.26 3.33 -15.45
N LEU A 198 -4.24 2.12 -16.02
CA LEU A 198 -4.26 1.90 -17.48
C LEU A 198 -5.64 1.52 -18.03
N SER A 199 -6.63 1.34 -17.16
CA SER A 199 -8.02 1.12 -17.56
C SER A 199 -8.49 2.23 -18.50
N LEU A 200 -9.17 1.88 -19.60
CA LEU A 200 -9.67 2.83 -20.59
C LEU A 200 -10.78 3.73 -20.05
N ALA A 201 -11.48 3.29 -19.00
CA ALA A 201 -12.50 4.07 -18.27
C ALA A 201 -12.10 4.32 -16.82
N LYS A 202 -12.78 5.24 -16.14
CA LYS A 202 -12.62 5.38 -14.68
C LYS A 202 -13.19 4.10 -14.02
N PRO A 203 -12.42 3.41 -13.16
CA PRO A 203 -12.87 2.19 -12.49
C PRO A 203 -14.08 2.49 -11.60
N VAL A 204 -15.04 1.57 -11.57
CA VAL A 204 -16.14 1.60 -10.61
C VAL A 204 -15.70 0.83 -9.37
N ALA A 205 -15.49 1.54 -8.27
CA ALA A 205 -15.08 0.95 -6.99
C ALA A 205 -16.27 0.93 -6.02
N VAL A 206 -16.81 -0.27 -5.77
CA VAL A 206 -17.89 -0.50 -4.81
C VAL A 206 -17.30 -1.03 -3.51
N LEU A 207 -17.50 -0.31 -2.41
CA LEU A 207 -17.08 -0.78 -1.09
C LEU A 207 -17.94 -1.99 -0.70
N ARG A 208 -17.29 -3.12 -0.44
CA ARG A 208 -17.94 -4.38 -0.09
C ARG A 208 -17.90 -4.62 1.41
N ARG A 209 -16.74 -4.39 2.03
CA ARG A 209 -16.51 -4.68 3.44
C ARG A 209 -15.53 -3.70 4.05
N VAL A 210 -15.78 -3.35 5.30
CA VAL A 210 -14.84 -2.60 6.17
C VAL A 210 -14.56 -3.48 7.37
N SER A 211 -13.28 -3.75 7.65
CA SER A 211 -12.90 -4.47 8.87
C SER A 211 -13.12 -3.60 10.10
N GLU A 212 -13.21 -4.23 11.27
CA GLU A 212 -13.15 -3.48 12.52
C GLU A 212 -11.81 -2.73 12.64
N PRO A 213 -11.79 -1.50 13.18
CA PRO A 213 -10.55 -0.77 13.40
C PRO A 213 -9.70 -1.47 14.46
N ASN A 214 -8.45 -1.78 14.11
CA ASN A 214 -7.44 -2.30 15.02
C ASN A 214 -6.54 -1.16 15.49
N PHE A 215 -6.24 -1.07 16.79
CA PHE A 215 -5.35 -0.04 17.31
C PHE A 215 -3.90 -0.53 17.27
N VAL A 216 -3.10 0.00 16.35
CA VAL A 216 -1.71 -0.40 16.11
C VAL A 216 -0.85 0.85 15.96
N ASP A 217 0.38 0.86 16.50
CA ASP A 217 1.34 1.96 16.35
C ASP A 217 0.77 3.37 16.70
N ASN A 218 -0.01 3.45 17.79
CA ASN A 218 -0.75 4.66 18.21
C ASN A 218 -1.75 5.21 17.18
N GLY A 219 -2.19 4.35 16.26
CA GLY A 219 -3.10 4.66 15.16
C GLY A 219 -4.24 3.66 15.03
N TYR A 220 -5.13 3.92 14.08
CA TYR A 220 -6.18 2.97 13.69
C TYR A 220 -5.85 2.36 12.34
N GLU A 221 -5.78 1.04 12.28
CA GLU A 221 -5.62 0.26 11.07
C GLU A 221 -6.95 -0.43 10.72
N MET A 222 -7.33 -0.40 9.45
CA MET A 222 -8.46 -1.20 8.97
C MET A 222 -8.26 -1.62 7.52
N ALA A 223 -8.78 -2.78 7.17
CA ALA A 223 -8.87 -3.26 5.81
C ALA A 223 -10.21 -2.85 5.20
N LEU A 224 -10.16 -2.23 4.02
CA LEU A 224 -11.32 -1.95 3.18
C LEU A 224 -11.24 -2.85 1.96
N GLU A 225 -12.29 -3.63 1.73
CA GLU A 225 -12.43 -4.47 0.54
C GLU A 225 -13.34 -3.77 -0.48
N PHE A 226 -12.83 -3.57 -1.68
CA PHE A 226 -13.55 -3.01 -2.82
C PHE A 226 -13.74 -4.08 -3.90
N ASP A 227 -14.96 -4.19 -4.43
CA ASP A 227 -15.19 -4.84 -5.71
C ASP A 227 -14.93 -3.76 -6.79
N ILE A 228 -13.91 -4.01 -7.63
CA ILE A 228 -13.46 -3.09 -8.67
C ILE A 228 -13.85 -3.64 -10.03
N GLU A 229 -14.53 -2.83 -10.82
CA GLU A 229 -14.89 -3.13 -12.20
C GLU A 229 -14.28 -2.10 -13.15
N THR A 230 -13.54 -2.61 -14.14
CA THR A 230 -13.03 -1.86 -15.29
C THR A 230 -13.51 -2.54 -16.58
N PRO A 231 -13.42 -1.87 -17.75
CA PRO A 231 -13.70 -2.53 -19.03
C PRO A 231 -12.83 -3.77 -19.31
N GLU A 232 -11.63 -3.81 -18.72
CA GLU A 232 -10.63 -4.85 -18.93
C GLU A 232 -10.73 -5.98 -17.90
N ALA A 233 -11.12 -5.70 -16.66
CA ALA A 233 -11.10 -6.69 -15.59
C ALA A 233 -12.10 -6.42 -14.46
N ARG A 234 -12.46 -7.49 -13.75
CA ARG A 234 -13.13 -7.44 -12.45
C ARG A 234 -12.25 -8.09 -11.41
N PHE A 235 -12.05 -7.42 -10.27
CA PHE A 235 -11.24 -7.97 -9.20
C PHE A 235 -11.61 -7.38 -7.84
N ARG A 236 -11.17 -8.05 -6.79
CA ARG A 236 -11.31 -7.56 -5.41
C ARG A 236 -10.01 -6.94 -4.95
N LEU A 237 -10.08 -5.73 -4.44
CA LEU A 237 -8.96 -5.03 -3.84
C LEU A 237 -9.16 -4.94 -2.34
N ALA A 238 -8.23 -5.46 -1.55
CA ALA A 238 -8.11 -5.12 -0.15
C ALA A 238 -7.06 -4.03 0.01
N ALA A 239 -7.47 -2.89 0.56
CA ALA A 239 -6.59 -1.78 0.92
C ALA A 239 -6.58 -1.63 2.45
N VAL A 240 -5.39 -1.75 3.06
CA VAL A 240 -5.22 -1.49 4.49
C VAL A 240 -4.87 -0.03 4.70
N ILE A 241 -5.76 0.67 5.38
CA ILE A 241 -5.65 2.09 5.70
C ILE A 241 -5.24 2.24 7.15
N HIS A 242 -4.23 3.08 7.40
CA HIS A 242 -3.69 3.32 8.73
C HIS A 242 -3.69 4.82 9.06
N ALA A 243 -4.32 5.21 10.17
CA ALA A 243 -4.29 6.57 10.72
C ALA A 243 -3.13 6.70 11.71
N ALA A 244 -1.96 7.12 11.26
CA ALA A 244 -0.79 7.29 12.12
C ALA A 244 -0.72 8.73 12.68
N MET A 245 -0.18 8.88 13.89
CA MET A 245 0.25 10.19 14.38
C MET A 245 1.48 10.67 13.58
N SER A 246 1.52 11.95 13.28
CA SER A 246 2.68 12.59 12.65
C SER A 246 3.64 13.06 13.74
N ASN A 247 4.89 12.58 13.73
CA ASN A 247 5.89 12.96 14.74
C ASN A 247 6.33 14.44 14.65
N ASN A 248 6.14 15.08 13.49
CA ASN A 248 6.77 16.38 13.18
C ASN A 248 5.81 17.58 13.18
N LEU A 249 4.51 17.38 13.37
CA LEU A 249 3.50 18.44 13.31
C LEU A 249 2.54 18.29 14.50
N ALA A 250 1.73 19.32 14.79
CA ALA A 250 0.63 19.24 15.76
C ALA A 250 -0.09 17.89 15.68
N PRO A 251 -0.57 17.31 16.81
CA PRO A 251 -1.01 15.91 16.96
C PRO A 251 -2.28 15.58 16.15
N ILE A 252 -2.19 15.72 14.83
CA ILE A 252 -3.22 15.44 13.86
C ILE A 252 -2.83 14.12 13.22
N ARG A 253 -3.74 13.15 13.35
CA ARG A 253 -3.59 11.86 12.69
C ARG A 253 -3.72 12.05 11.19
N LYS A 254 -2.78 11.47 10.45
CA LYS A 254 -2.77 11.47 8.99
C LYS A 254 -2.95 10.04 8.49
N TRP A 255 -3.76 9.89 7.46
CA TRP A 255 -4.06 8.61 6.85
C TRP A 255 -2.97 8.19 5.87
N GLN A 256 -2.69 6.89 5.80
CA GLN A 256 -1.79 6.25 4.85
C GLN A 256 -2.38 4.94 4.35
N VAL A 257 -1.96 4.48 3.17
CA VAL A 257 -2.23 3.13 2.66
C VAL A 257 -1.01 2.24 2.91
N ARG A 258 -1.13 1.12 3.61
CA ARG A 258 0.03 0.23 3.83
C ARG A 258 0.33 -0.56 2.55
N GLN A 259 1.43 -0.23 1.88
CA GLN A 259 1.80 -0.82 0.59
C GLN A 259 1.86 -2.35 0.60
N GLN A 260 2.45 -2.94 1.65
CA GLN A 260 2.60 -4.40 1.79
C GLN A 260 1.26 -5.13 1.90
N ALA A 261 0.18 -4.40 2.21
CA ALA A 261 -1.15 -4.94 2.41
C ALA A 261 -2.12 -4.55 1.28
N ILE A 262 -1.63 -3.91 0.21
CA ILE A 262 -2.38 -3.80 -1.05
C ILE A 262 -2.31 -5.16 -1.71
N SER A 263 -3.40 -5.91 -1.59
CA SER A 263 -3.47 -7.27 -2.11
C SER A 263 -4.84 -7.55 -2.70
N SER A 264 -4.88 -8.61 -3.50
CA SER A 264 -6.16 -9.27 -3.79
C SER A 264 -6.75 -9.73 -2.45
N ALA A 265 -8.04 -9.49 -2.20
CA ALA A 265 -8.65 -9.70 -0.87
C ALA A 265 -8.50 -11.14 -0.33
N SER A 266 -8.36 -12.14 -1.21
CA SER A 266 -8.11 -13.54 -0.84
C SER A 266 -6.63 -13.95 -0.86
N GLY A 267 -5.73 -13.03 -1.22
CA GLY A 267 -4.32 -13.28 -1.50
C GLY A 267 -4.06 -14.12 -2.76
N ARG A 268 -5.12 -14.61 -3.44
CA ARG A 268 -5.02 -15.54 -4.57
C ARG A 268 -6.00 -15.26 -5.71
N ASP A 269 -6.97 -14.35 -5.56
CA ASP A 269 -7.91 -14.06 -6.64
C ASP A 269 -7.15 -13.26 -7.68
N LEU A 270 -6.78 -13.94 -8.77
CA LEU A 270 -6.33 -13.30 -9.99
C LEU A 270 -7.49 -12.47 -10.54
N PRO A 271 -7.22 -11.29 -11.14
CA PRO A 271 -8.24 -10.51 -11.79
C PRO A 271 -8.98 -11.32 -12.85
N GLU A 272 -10.30 -11.29 -12.84
CA GLU A 272 -11.13 -11.85 -13.90
C GLU A 272 -11.03 -10.92 -15.12
N LEU A 273 -10.21 -11.32 -16.09
CA LEU A 273 -10.06 -10.56 -17.33
C LEU A 273 -11.33 -10.65 -18.18
N LEU A 274 -11.87 -9.50 -18.56
CA LEU A 274 -12.99 -9.37 -19.50
C LEU A 274 -12.47 -9.43 -20.94
N GLY A 275 -13.36 -9.41 -21.93
CA GLY A 275 -13.00 -9.50 -23.36
C GLY A 275 -11.85 -8.56 -23.78
N PRO A 276 -11.97 -7.23 -23.53
CA PRO A 276 -10.90 -6.28 -23.81
C PRO A 276 -9.60 -6.59 -23.06
N GLY A 277 -9.68 -6.98 -21.78
CA GLY A 277 -8.51 -7.32 -20.96
C GLY A 277 -7.81 -8.60 -21.41
N LYS A 278 -8.54 -9.62 -21.86
CA LYS A 278 -7.97 -10.84 -22.45
C LYS A 278 -7.21 -10.53 -23.74
N ALA A 279 -7.80 -9.70 -24.61
CA ALA A 279 -7.13 -9.26 -25.83
C ALA A 279 -5.88 -8.42 -25.54
N HIS A 280 -5.95 -7.52 -24.55
CA HIS A 280 -4.81 -6.76 -24.05
C HIS A 280 -3.70 -7.69 -23.55
N MET A 281 -4.03 -8.63 -22.67
CA MET A 281 -3.06 -9.56 -22.10
C MET A 281 -2.43 -10.49 -23.13
N LEU A 282 -3.18 -10.92 -24.15
CA LEU A 282 -2.60 -11.68 -25.26
C LEU A 282 -1.54 -10.87 -26.00
N ARG A 283 -1.81 -9.60 -26.30
CA ARG A 283 -0.86 -8.69 -26.96
C ARG A 283 0.38 -8.45 -26.11
N VAL A 284 0.20 -8.22 -24.80
CA VAL A 284 1.30 -8.09 -23.84
C VAL A 284 2.14 -9.37 -23.80
N ASP A 285 1.52 -10.55 -23.76
CA ASP A 285 2.26 -11.82 -23.74
C ASP A 285 3.08 -12.02 -25.02
N MET A 286 2.52 -11.67 -26.19
CA MET A 286 3.25 -11.73 -27.46
C MET A 286 4.43 -10.74 -27.50
N ALA A 287 4.22 -9.50 -27.05
CA ALA A 287 5.28 -8.51 -26.94
C ALA A 287 6.36 -8.97 -25.96
N ARG A 288 5.97 -9.56 -24.82
CA ARG A 288 6.89 -10.10 -23.81
C ARG A 288 7.74 -11.23 -24.37
N ARG A 289 7.16 -12.15 -25.13
CA ARG A 289 7.91 -13.22 -25.80
C ARG A 289 8.94 -12.68 -26.78
N ALA A 290 8.58 -11.65 -27.56
CA ALA A 290 9.53 -10.97 -28.44
C ALA A 290 10.66 -10.27 -27.66
N ALA A 291 10.32 -9.62 -26.54
CA ALA A 291 11.29 -8.98 -25.65
C ALA A 291 12.26 -9.99 -25.00
N LEU A 292 11.75 -11.14 -24.54
CA LEU A 292 12.56 -12.23 -23.99
C LEU A 292 13.48 -12.82 -25.05
N GLU A 293 12.98 -13.05 -26.26
CA GLU A 293 13.79 -13.52 -27.37
C GLU A 293 14.91 -12.54 -27.74
N PHE A 294 14.61 -11.24 -27.72
CA PHE A 294 15.62 -10.20 -27.90
C PHE A 294 16.67 -10.22 -26.79
N SER A 295 16.24 -10.30 -25.53
CA SER A 295 17.12 -10.39 -24.37
C SER A 295 18.03 -11.62 -24.43
N GLU A 296 17.48 -12.78 -24.76
CA GLU A 296 18.26 -14.03 -24.90
C GLU A 296 19.26 -13.95 -26.05
N SER A 297 18.91 -13.28 -27.15
CA SER A 297 19.82 -13.11 -28.30
C SER A 297 21.02 -12.24 -27.93
N LEU A 298 20.86 -11.32 -26.96
CA LEU A 298 21.94 -10.50 -26.44
C LEU A 298 22.76 -11.17 -25.32
N ASP A 299 22.31 -12.28 -24.74
CA ASP A 299 23.03 -13.00 -23.68
C ASP A 299 24.51 -13.23 -24.09
N PRO A 300 25.52 -12.85 -23.28
CA PRO A 300 26.91 -12.93 -23.70
C PRO A 300 27.41 -14.36 -23.92
N ARG A 301 26.66 -15.36 -23.47
CA ARG A 301 26.93 -16.78 -23.74
C ARG A 301 26.45 -17.20 -25.13
N LYS A 302 25.38 -16.57 -25.65
CA LYS A 302 24.80 -16.86 -26.98
C LYS A 302 25.35 -15.93 -28.06
N ARG A 303 25.43 -14.62 -27.79
CA ARG A 303 25.90 -13.56 -28.70
C ARG A 303 25.26 -13.62 -30.11
N ASP A 304 23.97 -13.92 -30.19
CA ASP A 304 23.25 -13.97 -31.46
C ASP A 304 22.77 -12.57 -31.87
N PHE A 305 23.74 -11.67 -32.09
CA PHE A 305 23.47 -10.31 -32.58
C PHE A 305 22.67 -10.28 -33.89
N PRO A 306 22.88 -11.20 -34.86
CA PRO A 306 21.99 -11.33 -36.03
C PRO A 306 20.52 -11.49 -35.67
N ARG A 307 20.22 -12.37 -34.70
CA ARG A 307 18.84 -12.57 -34.24
C ARG A 307 18.32 -11.33 -33.53
N ALA A 308 19.10 -10.72 -32.63
CA ALA A 308 18.71 -9.48 -31.96
C ALA A 308 18.39 -8.37 -32.95
N TYR A 309 19.22 -8.19 -33.99
CA TYR A 309 18.99 -7.23 -35.07
C TYR A 309 17.71 -7.55 -35.86
N SER A 310 17.45 -8.81 -36.16
CA SER A 310 16.23 -9.21 -36.89
C SER A 310 14.94 -8.79 -36.17
N LEU A 311 14.99 -8.67 -34.84
CA LEU A 311 13.85 -8.25 -34.01
C LEU A 311 13.65 -6.72 -33.99
N THR A 312 14.59 -5.93 -34.51
CA THR A 312 14.45 -4.47 -34.60
C THR A 312 14.02 -3.99 -35.99
N VAL A 313 14.11 -4.86 -37.01
CA VAL A 313 13.82 -4.51 -38.42
C VAL A 313 12.46 -5.03 -38.87
N PRO A 314 11.53 -4.16 -39.34
CA PRO A 314 10.23 -4.58 -39.85
C PRO A 314 10.32 -5.61 -40.99
N GLY A 315 9.53 -6.68 -40.88
CA GLY A 315 9.41 -7.68 -41.96
C GLY A 315 10.65 -8.58 -42.14
N SER A 316 11.67 -8.41 -41.30
CA SER A 316 12.82 -9.30 -41.33
C SER A 316 12.38 -10.68 -40.81
N ARG A 317 12.23 -11.64 -41.73
CA ARG A 317 12.35 -13.05 -41.36
C ARG A 317 13.83 -13.25 -41.08
N ILE A 318 14.19 -13.99 -40.02
CA ILE A 318 15.58 -14.37 -39.71
C ILE A 318 16.27 -14.62 -41.04
N PRO A 319 17.20 -13.76 -41.48
CA PRO A 319 17.86 -14.05 -42.73
C PRO A 319 18.60 -15.36 -42.46
N ARG A 320 18.28 -16.41 -43.22
CA ARG A 320 19.06 -17.66 -43.21
C ARG A 320 20.54 -17.38 -43.54
N VAL A 321 20.79 -16.20 -44.11
CA VAL A 321 22.10 -15.65 -44.41
C VAL A 321 22.51 -14.73 -43.26
N LYS A 322 23.70 -14.96 -42.70
CA LYS A 322 24.34 -14.08 -41.73
C LYS A 322 24.28 -12.62 -42.27
N PRO A 323 23.83 -11.62 -41.48
CA PRO A 323 23.89 -10.22 -41.89
C PRO A 323 25.32 -9.92 -42.35
N ASP A 324 25.48 -9.12 -43.40
CA ASP A 324 26.82 -8.69 -43.77
C ASP A 324 27.44 -7.87 -42.61
N ASP A 325 28.77 -7.90 -42.52
CA ASP A 325 29.49 -7.27 -41.40
C ASP A 325 29.21 -5.76 -41.33
N ALA A 326 28.84 -5.14 -42.46
CA ALA A 326 28.50 -3.72 -42.55
C ALA A 326 27.15 -3.39 -41.89
N ALA A 327 26.10 -4.19 -42.13
CA ALA A 327 24.79 -4.04 -41.50
C ALA A 327 24.87 -4.34 -40.00
N MET A 328 25.65 -5.35 -39.60
CA MET A 328 25.92 -5.64 -38.20
C MET A 328 26.66 -4.49 -37.52
N ALA A 329 27.74 -3.98 -38.13
CA ALA A 329 28.45 -2.81 -37.64
C ALA A 329 27.57 -1.54 -37.64
N GLY A 330 26.61 -1.43 -38.54
CA GLY A 330 25.61 -0.36 -38.57
C GLY A 330 24.63 -0.45 -37.41
N PHE A 331 24.11 -1.65 -37.11
CA PHE A 331 23.26 -1.90 -35.95
C PHE A 331 24.00 -1.61 -34.64
N LEU A 332 25.21 -2.13 -34.49
CA LEU A 332 26.02 -1.93 -33.27
C LEU A 332 26.43 -0.46 -33.10
N ARG A 333 26.73 0.26 -34.19
CA ARG A 333 26.90 1.73 -34.16
C ARG A 333 25.60 2.46 -33.83
N GLY A 334 24.48 2.00 -34.37
CA GLY A 334 23.15 2.51 -34.08
C GLY A 334 22.75 2.25 -32.62
N ILE A 335 23.19 1.17 -32.00
CA ILE A 335 23.03 0.97 -30.56
C ILE A 335 23.86 1.99 -29.77
N ASN A 336 25.06 2.31 -30.24
CA ASN A 336 26.02 3.22 -29.58
C ASN A 336 25.85 4.72 -29.90
N GLY A 337 24.76 5.14 -30.57
CA GLY A 337 24.53 6.53 -31.00
C GLY A 337 24.70 7.54 -29.86
N ALA A 338 25.80 8.30 -29.89
CA ALA A 338 26.18 9.25 -28.84
C ALA A 338 25.28 10.51 -28.76
N ASP A 339 24.50 10.76 -29.80
CA ASP A 339 23.56 11.90 -29.94
C ASP A 339 22.13 11.58 -29.45
N GLY A 340 21.87 10.33 -29.05
CA GLY A 340 20.56 9.84 -28.64
C GLY A 340 19.64 9.45 -29.80
N SER A 341 20.16 9.33 -31.03
CA SER A 341 19.44 8.75 -32.18
C SER A 341 19.48 7.22 -32.22
N GLY A 342 20.20 6.61 -31.28
CA GLY A 342 20.45 5.18 -31.25
C GLY A 342 19.36 4.32 -30.60
N PHE A 343 19.50 2.99 -30.73
CA PHE A 343 18.62 2.01 -30.08
C PHE A 343 18.59 2.20 -28.56
N VAL A 344 19.72 2.54 -27.94
CA VAL A 344 19.77 2.93 -26.53
C VAL A 344 19.67 4.45 -26.42
N THR A 345 18.60 4.92 -25.79
CA THR A 345 18.39 6.35 -25.52
C THR A 345 18.46 6.59 -24.01
N ALA A 346 19.32 7.53 -23.59
CA ALA A 346 19.43 7.95 -22.18
C ALA A 346 18.64 9.23 -21.90
N LYS A 347 17.54 9.45 -22.65
CA LYS A 347 16.85 10.75 -22.77
C LYS A 347 15.46 10.81 -22.10
N PRO A 348 15.31 10.54 -20.80
CA PRO A 348 14.43 11.36 -19.98
C PRO A 348 15.13 12.71 -19.68
N PRO A 349 14.38 13.78 -19.36
CA PRO A 349 14.94 15.04 -18.85
C PRO A 349 15.88 14.86 -17.64
N VAL A 350 15.76 13.74 -16.94
CA VAL A 350 16.61 13.40 -15.81
C VAL A 350 16.98 11.92 -15.89
N PHE A 351 18.24 11.65 -16.24
CA PHE A 351 18.85 10.33 -16.04
C PHE A 351 19.29 10.26 -14.58
N TRP A 352 18.66 9.39 -13.80
CA TRP A 352 18.80 9.39 -12.34
C TRP A 352 20.06 8.64 -11.89
N ALA A 353 21.19 9.33 -11.95
CA ALA A 353 22.46 8.98 -11.31
C ALA A 353 23.23 10.28 -11.02
N SER A 354 24.23 10.27 -10.12
CA SER A 354 25.19 11.38 -10.10
C SER A 354 25.84 11.51 -11.48
N PRO A 355 26.26 12.71 -11.92
CA PRO A 355 26.90 12.89 -13.23
C PRO A 355 28.06 11.89 -13.47
N GLU A 356 28.86 11.65 -12.44
CA GLU A 356 29.97 10.69 -12.45
C GLU A 356 29.48 9.24 -12.68
N VAL A 357 28.48 8.79 -11.92
CA VAL A 357 27.92 7.44 -12.07
C VAL A 357 27.26 7.29 -13.44
N ARG A 358 26.62 8.35 -13.96
CA ARG A 358 26.04 8.35 -15.31
C ARG A 358 27.12 8.16 -16.36
N GLU A 359 28.19 8.95 -16.33
CA GLU A 359 29.24 8.87 -17.33
C GLU A 359 29.95 7.50 -17.31
N ASP A 360 30.28 6.98 -16.12
CA ASP A 360 30.92 5.66 -16.02
C ASP A 360 29.95 4.54 -16.41
N PHE A 361 28.68 4.62 -16.01
CA PHE A 361 27.65 3.67 -16.44
C PHE A 361 27.49 3.65 -17.96
N MET A 362 27.42 4.83 -18.60
CA MET A 362 27.28 4.92 -20.05
C MET A 362 28.52 4.44 -20.78
N THR A 363 29.71 4.71 -20.24
CA THR A 363 30.98 4.19 -20.78
C THR A 363 31.00 2.66 -20.71
N TYR A 364 30.60 2.11 -19.57
CA TYR A 364 30.53 0.67 -19.36
C TYR A 364 29.45 0.01 -20.24
N LEU A 365 28.28 0.65 -20.39
CA LEU A 365 27.21 0.19 -21.27
C LEU A 365 27.66 0.12 -22.74
N LYS A 366 28.34 1.16 -23.20
CA LYS A 366 28.90 1.20 -24.57
C LYS A 366 29.97 0.13 -24.77
N ALA A 367 30.84 -0.06 -23.79
CA ALA A 367 31.85 -1.10 -23.83
C ALA A 367 31.21 -2.49 -23.87
N ALA A 368 30.16 -2.73 -23.07
CA ALA A 368 29.44 -4.00 -23.12
C ALA A 368 28.82 -4.25 -24.50
N LEU A 369 28.32 -3.19 -25.16
CA LEU A 369 27.65 -3.27 -26.47
C LEU A 369 28.62 -3.49 -27.64
N ASP A 370 29.92 -3.43 -27.37
CA ASP A 370 30.95 -3.74 -28.34
C ASP A 370 31.01 -5.26 -28.57
N PRO A 371 30.85 -5.75 -29.83
CA PRO A 371 30.91 -7.18 -30.14
C PRO A 371 32.25 -7.83 -29.73
N ASP A 372 33.33 -7.03 -29.69
CA ASP A 372 34.67 -7.49 -29.33
C ASP A 372 34.91 -7.47 -27.80
N TYR A 373 33.93 -7.01 -27.01
CA TYR A 373 34.06 -6.99 -25.56
C TYR A 373 34.04 -8.41 -24.98
N LEU A 374 35.14 -8.76 -24.29
CA LEU A 374 35.36 -10.04 -23.61
C LEU A 374 35.29 -9.90 -22.08
N GLY A 375 34.70 -8.82 -21.56
CA GLY A 375 34.62 -8.60 -20.11
C GLY A 375 33.79 -9.68 -19.39
N PRO A 376 34.10 -9.98 -18.12
CA PRO A 376 33.43 -11.02 -17.35
C PRO A 376 31.95 -10.68 -17.03
N ASP A 377 31.11 -11.72 -17.00
CA ASP A 377 29.77 -11.80 -16.39
C ASP A 377 28.82 -10.60 -16.53
N PHE A 378 28.59 -10.14 -17.77
CA PHE A 378 27.56 -9.15 -18.05
C PHE A 378 26.16 -9.80 -18.21
N GLN A 379 25.16 -9.46 -17.41
CA GLN A 379 23.77 -9.86 -17.70
C GLN A 379 22.99 -8.68 -18.27
N TRP A 380 22.74 -8.76 -19.58
CA TRP A 380 22.15 -7.69 -20.38
C TRP A 380 20.81 -7.18 -19.86
N PHE A 381 19.83 -8.06 -19.69
CA PHE A 381 18.51 -7.69 -19.21
C PHE A 381 17.94 -8.79 -18.33
N ALA A 382 17.41 -8.39 -17.18
CA ALA A 382 16.37 -9.17 -16.52
C ALA A 382 15.04 -8.51 -16.85
N ILE A 383 14.26 -9.16 -17.73
CA ILE A 383 12.84 -8.85 -17.87
C ILE A 383 12.14 -9.54 -16.69
N PRO A 384 11.44 -8.80 -15.83
CA PRO A 384 10.78 -9.40 -14.67
C PRO A 384 9.83 -10.51 -15.14
N ALA A 385 10.01 -11.72 -14.59
CA ALA A 385 9.23 -12.89 -14.96
C ALA A 385 7.73 -12.70 -14.68
N THR A 386 7.39 -11.87 -13.69
CA THR A 386 6.02 -11.56 -13.33
C THR A 386 5.32 -10.79 -14.45
N PRO A 387 4.13 -11.23 -14.89
CA PRO A 387 3.30 -10.49 -15.83
C PRO A 387 2.92 -9.16 -15.20
N THR A 388 3.61 -8.10 -15.59
CA THR A 388 3.13 -6.73 -15.45
C THR A 388 1.99 -6.53 -16.45
N PHE A 389 1.08 -5.61 -16.17
CA PHE A 389 0.12 -5.07 -17.12
C PHE A 389 0.73 -3.80 -17.72
N PRO A 390 1.72 -3.87 -18.63
CA PRO A 390 2.21 -2.66 -19.26
C PRO A 390 1.10 -2.01 -20.07
N ALA A 391 1.18 -0.69 -20.18
CA ALA A 391 0.31 0.08 -21.06
C ALA A 391 0.53 -0.38 -22.51
N ILE A 392 -0.58 -0.65 -23.21
CA ILE A 392 -0.57 -0.73 -24.67
C ILE A 392 -1.09 0.61 -25.17
N GLU A 393 -0.21 1.43 -25.73
CA GLU A 393 -0.62 2.62 -26.45
C GLU A 393 -0.98 2.21 -27.88
N VAL A 394 -2.24 2.37 -28.28
CA VAL A 394 -2.66 2.15 -29.67
C VAL A 394 -2.84 3.50 -30.35
N ALA A 395 -1.87 3.89 -31.17
CA ALA A 395 -1.86 5.15 -31.88
C ALA A 395 -1.40 4.96 -33.32
N ALA A 396 -2.02 5.67 -34.26
CA ALA A 396 -1.69 5.63 -35.70
C ALA A 396 -1.62 4.19 -36.28
N GLY A 397 -2.52 3.30 -35.85
CA GLY A 397 -2.58 1.92 -36.32
C GLY A 397 -1.48 1.00 -35.78
N ARG A 398 -0.65 1.46 -34.84
CA ARG A 398 0.37 0.65 -34.16
C ARG A 398 0.02 0.47 -32.68
N ALA A 399 0.25 -0.71 -32.16
CA ALA A 399 0.29 -0.99 -30.74
C ALA A 399 1.74 -0.81 -30.26
N ARG A 400 1.95 -0.07 -29.17
CA ARG A 400 3.24 0.09 -28.50
C ARG A 400 3.15 -0.41 -27.08
N VAL A 401 4.18 -1.12 -26.63
CA VAL A 401 4.32 -1.62 -25.26
C VAL A 401 5.68 -1.22 -24.74
N ARG A 402 5.73 -0.80 -23.48
CA ARG A 402 6.99 -0.57 -22.75
C ARG A 402 7.12 -1.58 -21.63
N PHE A 403 8.20 -2.35 -21.62
CA PHE A 403 8.53 -3.25 -20.52
C PHE A 403 9.60 -2.63 -19.64
N PRO A 404 9.41 -2.53 -18.32
CA PRO A 404 10.51 -2.24 -17.43
C PRO A 404 11.51 -3.39 -17.49
N VAL A 405 12.77 -3.07 -17.75
CA VAL A 405 13.88 -4.03 -17.79
C VAL A 405 15.00 -3.55 -16.88
N LYS A 406 15.68 -4.51 -16.25
CA LYS A 406 16.80 -4.23 -15.36
C LYS A 406 18.10 -4.60 -16.06
N LEU A 407 19.04 -3.65 -16.09
CA LEU A 407 20.38 -3.83 -16.63
C LEU A 407 21.31 -4.21 -15.49
N MET A 408 21.86 -5.43 -15.51
CA MET A 408 22.72 -5.93 -14.43
C MET A 408 24.17 -5.96 -14.91
N MET A 409 24.86 -4.88 -14.60
CA MET A 409 26.27 -4.67 -14.91
C MET A 409 27.10 -4.96 -13.67
N LEU A 410 26.95 -6.18 -13.16
CA LEU A 410 27.57 -6.57 -11.91
C LEU A 410 29.09 -6.61 -12.06
N PRO A 411 29.82 -6.30 -10.97
CA PRO A 411 29.33 -5.95 -9.63
C PRO A 411 29.03 -4.46 -9.47
N ARG A 412 29.25 -3.64 -10.51
CA ARG A 412 29.40 -2.19 -10.34
C ARG A 412 28.09 -1.46 -10.42
N TYR A 413 27.24 -1.81 -11.38
CA TYR A 413 26.06 -1.03 -11.69
C TYR A 413 24.79 -1.86 -11.84
N VAL A 414 23.70 -1.19 -11.49
CA VAL A 414 22.35 -1.63 -11.77
C VAL A 414 21.64 -0.48 -12.48
N GLY A 415 21.23 -0.70 -13.72
CA GLY A 415 20.39 0.21 -14.47
C GLY A 415 18.94 -0.23 -14.46
N ALA A 416 18.02 0.73 -14.51
CA ALA A 416 16.64 0.51 -14.93
C ALA A 416 16.44 1.14 -16.31
N ALA A 417 15.68 0.45 -17.15
CA ALA A 417 15.33 0.92 -18.48
C ALA A 417 13.92 0.47 -18.84
N GLU A 418 13.39 1.03 -19.92
CA GLU A 418 12.16 0.60 -20.56
C GLU A 418 12.48 0.11 -21.97
N LEU A 419 12.16 -1.15 -22.25
CA LEU A 419 12.23 -1.70 -23.60
C LEU A 419 10.93 -1.39 -24.31
N GLU A 420 10.98 -0.54 -25.33
CA GLU A 420 9.82 -0.18 -26.15
C GLU A 420 9.73 -1.11 -27.36
N LEU A 421 8.57 -1.76 -27.49
CA LEU A 421 8.23 -2.59 -28.63
C LEU A 421 7.00 -2.03 -29.34
N SER A 422 6.91 -2.26 -30.64
CA SER A 422 5.73 -1.91 -31.40
C SER A 422 5.32 -2.95 -32.42
N SER A 423 4.05 -2.95 -32.78
CA SER A 423 3.46 -3.87 -33.74
C SER A 423 2.32 -3.20 -34.51
N PRO A 424 2.06 -3.53 -35.78
CA PRO A 424 0.78 -3.22 -36.41
C PRO A 424 -0.39 -3.72 -35.54
N SER A 425 -1.34 -2.85 -35.23
CA SER A 425 -2.41 -3.15 -34.26
C SER A 425 -3.31 -4.34 -34.65
N ASP A 426 -3.44 -4.61 -35.95
CA ASP A 426 -4.17 -5.75 -36.53
C ASP A 426 -3.42 -7.09 -36.40
N ARG A 427 -2.13 -7.05 -36.06
CA ARG A 427 -1.25 -8.24 -35.92
C ARG A 427 -0.58 -8.34 -34.56
N ALA A 428 -0.94 -7.48 -33.62
CA ALA A 428 -0.35 -7.44 -32.28
C ALA A 428 -0.60 -8.73 -31.46
N ASP A 429 -1.47 -9.62 -31.93
CA ASP A 429 -1.72 -10.97 -31.41
C ASP A 429 -0.68 -12.00 -31.85
N ARG A 430 0.33 -11.61 -32.63
CA ARG A 430 1.41 -12.49 -33.11
C ARG A 430 2.76 -12.00 -32.64
N LYS A 431 3.57 -12.89 -32.08
CA LYS A 431 4.93 -12.58 -31.61
C LYS A 431 5.79 -11.95 -32.71
N GLU A 432 5.73 -12.49 -33.93
CA GLU A 432 6.58 -12.07 -35.06
C GLU A 432 6.23 -10.66 -35.59
N ALA A 433 5.09 -10.11 -35.18
CA ALA A 433 4.70 -8.77 -35.55
C ALA A 433 5.27 -7.70 -34.60
N TRP A 434 5.84 -8.09 -33.45
CA TRP A 434 6.43 -7.18 -32.48
C TRP A 434 7.89 -6.91 -32.82
N LEU A 435 8.24 -5.63 -32.88
CA LEU A 435 9.56 -5.13 -33.15
C LEU A 435 10.08 -4.38 -31.93
N VAL A 436 11.34 -4.59 -31.58
CA VAL A 436 12.00 -3.83 -30.54
C VAL A 436 12.49 -2.51 -31.13
N GLU A 437 11.87 -1.40 -30.73
CA GLU A 437 12.19 -0.08 -31.30
C GLU A 437 13.41 0.54 -30.62
N LYS A 438 13.42 0.54 -29.28
CA LYS A 438 14.46 1.18 -28.48
C LYS A 438 14.46 0.70 -27.04
N LEU A 439 15.60 0.90 -26.39
CA LEU A 439 15.81 0.79 -24.96
C LEU A 439 15.97 2.20 -24.38
N VAL A 440 15.06 2.62 -23.51
CA VAL A 440 15.08 3.92 -22.85
C VAL A 440 15.64 3.75 -21.45
N LEU A 441 16.84 4.24 -21.19
CA LEU A 441 17.41 4.22 -19.84
C LEU A 441 16.66 5.19 -18.95
N THR A 442 16.12 4.70 -17.83
CA THR A 442 15.39 5.53 -16.87
C THR A 442 16.29 5.92 -15.71
N SER A 443 17.03 4.98 -15.13
CA SER A 443 17.96 5.28 -14.03
C SER A 443 19.19 4.37 -14.04
N ALA A 444 20.24 4.80 -13.34
CA ALA A 444 21.40 3.96 -13.07
C ALA A 444 21.95 4.25 -11.69
N ARG A 445 22.44 3.21 -11.03
CA ARG A 445 23.09 3.34 -9.72
C ARG A 445 24.21 2.36 -9.56
N LEU A 446 25.04 2.61 -8.55
CA LEU A 446 25.95 1.60 -8.04
C LEU A 446 25.14 0.40 -7.56
N ALA A 447 25.59 -0.80 -7.93
CA ALA A 447 25.00 -2.01 -7.40
C ALA A 447 25.18 -2.02 -5.88
N PRO A 448 24.19 -2.54 -5.11
CA PRO A 448 24.35 -2.70 -3.67
C PRO A 448 25.61 -3.54 -3.42
N GLN A 449 26.63 -2.93 -2.82
CA GLN A 449 27.78 -3.70 -2.40
C GLN A 449 27.34 -4.60 -1.25
N SER A 450 27.63 -5.90 -1.35
CA SER A 450 27.44 -6.76 -0.17
C SER A 450 28.22 -6.15 1.00
N PRO A 451 27.77 -6.30 2.25
CA PRO A 451 28.51 -5.82 3.41
C PRO A 451 29.98 -6.30 3.41
N GLU A 452 30.21 -7.49 2.86
CA GLU A 452 31.53 -8.07 2.65
C GLU A 452 32.37 -7.29 1.63
N LEU A 453 31.78 -6.87 0.51
CA LEU A 453 32.45 -6.06 -0.53
C LEU A 453 32.67 -4.62 -0.09
N LYS A 454 31.76 -4.06 0.72
CA LYS A 454 31.91 -2.70 1.27
C LYS A 454 33.11 -2.57 2.21
N ASN A 455 33.50 -3.67 2.85
CA ASN A 455 34.64 -3.75 3.76
C ASN A 455 35.88 -4.40 3.14
N ALA A 456 35.79 -4.89 1.89
CA ALA A 456 36.91 -5.51 1.21
C ALA A 456 37.93 -4.46 0.76
N PRO A 457 39.25 -4.69 0.94
CA PRO A 457 40.27 -3.84 0.34
C PRO A 457 40.05 -3.73 -1.18
N PRO A 458 40.37 -2.58 -1.82
CA PRO A 458 40.22 -2.40 -3.27
C PRO A 458 40.85 -3.53 -4.11
N ASP A 459 41.96 -4.10 -3.63
CA ASP A 459 42.65 -5.21 -4.30
C ASP A 459 41.87 -6.53 -4.22
N ALA A 460 41.13 -6.76 -3.13
CA ALA A 460 40.29 -7.92 -2.95
C ALA A 460 39.04 -7.86 -3.85
N MET A 461 38.52 -6.66 -4.12
CA MET A 461 37.46 -6.44 -5.12
C MET A 461 37.92 -6.89 -6.51
N ASN A 462 39.10 -6.44 -6.95
CA ASN A 462 39.67 -6.82 -8.24
C ASN A 462 40.01 -8.32 -8.31
N ALA A 463 40.48 -8.92 -7.22
CA ALA A 463 40.75 -10.35 -7.15
C ALA A 463 39.47 -11.21 -7.15
N PHE A 464 38.41 -10.77 -6.48
CA PHE A 464 37.09 -11.43 -6.48
C PHE A 464 36.49 -11.43 -7.89
N LEU A 465 36.64 -10.31 -8.61
CA LEU A 465 36.15 -10.17 -9.99
C LEU A 465 36.94 -10.94 -11.04
N ARG A 466 38.15 -11.39 -10.72
CA ARG A 466 38.95 -12.26 -11.60
C ARG A 466 38.70 -13.75 -11.34
N LYS A 467 38.06 -14.11 -10.22
CA LYS A 467 37.82 -15.50 -9.81
C LYS A 467 36.44 -16.03 -10.20
N ARG A 468 35.47 -15.14 -10.46
CA ARG A 468 34.24 -15.46 -11.17
C ARG A 468 34.47 -15.20 -12.65
#